data_AF-A0A914T244-F1
#
_entry.id   AF-A0A914T244-F1
#
_cell.length_a   1.000
_cell.length_b   1.000
_cell.length_c   1.000
_cell.angle_alpha   90.00
_cell.angle_beta   90.00
_cell.angle_gamma   90.00
#
_symmetry.space_group_name_H-M   'P 1'
#
loop_
_entity.id
_entity.type
_entity.pdbx_description
1 polymer ?
#
loop_
_entity_poly.entity_id
_entity_poly.type
_entity_poly.pdbx_seq_one_letter_code
_entity_poly.pdbx_strand_id
1 'polypeptide(L)'
;MQIFRPVNLTITFPRPCRGCILQIERQALDINDTFHSCADINVEHFLQNTDQIQCSGNGRHTQSGCICSKYFIGDRCQYRTDCEDNSDCLNGQCVTDSRPGLIQKFCYCDFSFFGKNCEIQSNIQNLNDECFNYKNLVDRNSVMFKAYGIFNPDCYDQRKDLNHEDFVYSRLIGVS
;
A
#
# COMPACT_ATOMS: atom_id res chain seq x y z
N MET A 1 20.45 7.35 12.27
CA MET A 1 19.16 7.25 11.57
C MET A 1 19.31 7.91 10.20
N GLN A 2 19.70 7.14 9.18
CA GLN A 2 19.77 7.65 7.81
C GLN A 2 18.36 7.68 7.24
N ILE A 3 17.91 8.86 6.86
CA ILE A 3 16.65 9.06 6.17
C ILE A 3 16.87 8.60 4.73
N PHE A 4 16.32 7.43 4.37
CA PHE A 4 16.26 7.00 2.97
C PHE A 4 15.43 8.01 2.20
N ARG A 5 16.10 8.89 1.45
CA ARG A 5 15.42 9.75 0.48
C ARG A 5 14.87 8.86 -0.64
N PRO A 6 13.57 8.93 -0.98
CA PRO A 6 13.07 8.26 -2.16
C PRO A 6 13.78 8.87 -3.38
N VAL A 7 14.62 8.06 -4.03
CA VAL A 7 15.22 8.41 -5.31
C VAL A 7 14.25 7.97 -6.39
N ASN A 8 13.66 8.93 -7.10
CA ASN A 8 12.93 8.63 -8.32
C ASN A 8 13.95 8.27 -9.40
N LEU A 9 14.15 6.96 -9.63
CA LEU A 9 14.98 6.46 -10.71
C LEU A 9 14.11 6.21 -11.95
N THR A 10 14.39 6.93 -13.03
CA THR A 10 13.76 6.67 -14.33
C THR A 10 14.68 5.78 -15.17
N ILE A 11 14.17 4.64 -15.63
CA ILE A 11 14.89 3.70 -16.49
C ILE A 11 14.38 3.86 -17.92
N THR A 12 15.28 4.11 -18.87
CA THR A 12 14.96 4.25 -20.30
C THR A 12 15.59 3.12 -21.11
N PHE A 13 14.80 2.48 -21.98
CA PHE A 13 15.25 1.38 -22.82
C PHE A 13 15.56 1.89 -24.24
N PRO A 14 16.78 1.67 -24.77
CA PRO A 14 17.18 2.20 -26.06
C PRO A 14 16.64 1.41 -27.25
N ARG A 15 16.09 0.21 -27.02
CA ARG A 15 15.56 -0.69 -28.06
C ARG A 15 14.30 -1.40 -27.56
N PRO A 16 13.38 -1.78 -28.48
CA PRO A 16 12.23 -2.59 -28.11
C PRO A 16 12.66 -4.01 -27.70
N CYS A 17 11.87 -4.63 -26.84
CA CYS A 17 11.95 -6.02 -26.43
C CYS A 17 10.56 -6.58 -26.13
N ARG A 18 10.27 -7.81 -26.55
CA ARG A 18 9.08 -8.57 -26.16
C ARG A 18 9.47 -9.75 -25.27
N GLY A 19 8.76 -9.94 -24.16
CA GLY A 19 9.03 -11.01 -23.21
C GLY A 19 10.38 -10.86 -22.49
N CYS A 20 10.80 -9.62 -22.23
CA CYS A 20 12.00 -9.35 -21.44
C CYS A 20 11.69 -9.39 -19.94
N ILE A 21 12.70 -9.68 -19.13
CA ILE A 21 12.63 -9.53 -17.67
C ILE A 21 13.44 -8.30 -17.27
N LEU A 22 12.79 -7.37 -16.56
CA LEU A 22 13.45 -6.28 -15.85
C LEU A 22 13.83 -6.76 -14.44
N GLN A 23 15.12 -6.84 -14.16
CA GLN A 23 15.66 -7.10 -12.84
C GLN A 23 16.27 -5.81 -12.28
N ILE A 24 15.78 -5.38 -11.11
CA ILE A 24 16.30 -4.24 -10.36
C ILE A 24 16.96 -4.78 -9.09
N GLU A 25 18.21 -4.40 -8.87
CA GLU A 25 18.97 -4.77 -7.70
C GLU A 25 19.21 -3.56 -6.81
N ARG A 26 18.92 -3.71 -5.52
CA ARG A 26 19.18 -2.70 -4.51
C ARG A 26 20.06 -3.31 -3.43
N GLN A 27 21.25 -2.75 -3.27
CA GLN A 27 22.15 -3.13 -2.18
C GLN A 27 21.86 -2.27 -0.95
N ALA A 28 21.64 -2.91 0.20
CA ALA A 28 21.59 -2.24 1.49
C ALA A 28 22.98 -2.27 2.12
N LEU A 29 23.74 -1.19 1.90
CA LEU A 29 25.13 -1.06 2.36
C LEU A 29 25.29 -1.27 3.87
N ASP A 30 24.26 -0.94 4.65
CA ASP A 30 24.27 -1.03 6.11
C ASP A 30 24.18 -2.48 6.65
N ILE A 31 23.63 -3.40 5.87
CA ILE A 31 23.43 -4.81 6.28
C ILE A 31 24.10 -5.82 5.33
N ASN A 32 24.87 -5.31 4.35
CA ASN A 32 25.53 -6.09 3.31
C ASN A 32 24.60 -7.12 2.62
N ASP A 33 23.36 -6.71 2.39
CA ASP A 33 22.32 -7.55 1.78
C ASP A 33 21.88 -6.96 0.43
N THR A 34 21.37 -7.81 -0.46
CA THR A 34 20.96 -7.45 -1.82
C THR A 34 19.51 -7.84 -2.07
N PHE A 35 18.70 -6.86 -2.42
CA PHE A 35 17.29 -7.04 -2.75
C PHE A 35 17.12 -7.09 -4.26
N HIS A 36 16.42 -8.11 -4.75
CA HIS A 36 16.10 -8.26 -6.16
C HIS A 36 14.59 -8.08 -6.38
N SER A 37 14.23 -7.30 -7.40
CA SER A 37 12.86 -7.18 -7.88
C SER A 37 12.84 -7.50 -9.37
N CYS A 38 11.94 -8.38 -9.80
CA CYS A 38 11.82 -8.82 -11.18
C CYS A 38 10.43 -8.49 -11.74
N ALA A 39 10.36 -8.11 -13.02
CA ALA A 39 9.10 -7.88 -13.72
C ALA A 39 9.21 -8.31 -15.19
N ASP A 40 8.20 -9.01 -15.70
CA ASP A 40 8.06 -9.26 -17.13
C ASP A 40 7.61 -7.96 -17.82
N ILE A 41 8.35 -7.53 -18.84
CA ILE A 41 8.10 -6.29 -19.57
C ILE A 41 8.13 -6.50 -21.08
N ASN A 42 7.29 -5.71 -21.75
CA ASN A 42 7.36 -5.48 -23.18
C ASN A 42 7.73 -4.01 -23.42
N VAL A 43 8.85 -3.77 -24.08
CA VAL A 43 9.26 -2.47 -24.60
C VAL A 43 8.93 -2.47 -26.09
N GLU A 44 7.90 -1.73 -26.48
CA GLU A 44 7.47 -1.69 -27.89
C GLU A 44 7.91 -0.37 -28.54
N HIS A 45 8.21 -0.39 -29.84
CA HIS A 45 8.30 0.85 -30.63
C HIS A 45 6.88 1.34 -30.90
N PHE A 46 6.54 2.53 -30.41
CA PHE A 46 5.21 3.11 -30.56
C PHE A 46 4.90 3.40 -32.03
N LEU A 47 3.96 2.66 -32.61
CA LEU A 47 3.49 2.90 -33.99
C LEU A 47 2.05 3.44 -34.03
N GLN A 48 1.29 3.42 -32.94
CA GLN A 48 -0.12 3.88 -32.95
C GLN A 48 -0.55 4.55 -31.63
N ASN A 49 -1.30 5.66 -31.77
CA ASN A 49 -1.96 6.41 -30.70
C ASN A 49 -3.35 5.83 -30.42
N THR A 50 -3.43 4.74 -29.65
CA THR A 50 -4.72 4.21 -29.18
C THR A 50 -4.90 4.50 -27.69
N ASP A 51 -6.14 4.57 -27.22
CA ASP A 51 -6.49 4.75 -25.79
C ASP A 51 -5.79 3.73 -24.89
N GLN A 52 -5.63 2.50 -25.40
CA GLN A 52 -4.96 1.39 -24.71
C GLN A 52 -3.50 1.70 -24.38
N ILE A 53 -2.84 2.49 -25.23
CA ILE A 53 -1.45 2.90 -25.05
C ILE A 53 -1.38 4.23 -24.32
N GLN A 54 -2.20 5.21 -24.69
CA GLN A 54 -2.13 6.56 -24.11
C GLN A 54 -2.52 6.56 -22.62
N CYS A 55 -3.56 5.81 -22.25
CA CYS A 55 -4.10 5.75 -20.89
C CYS A 55 -3.95 4.39 -20.23
N SER A 56 -2.92 3.62 -20.63
CA SER A 56 -2.60 2.30 -20.06
C SER A 56 -3.76 1.28 -20.11
N GLY A 57 -4.73 1.48 -20.99
CA GLY A 57 -5.97 0.69 -21.05
C GLY A 57 -6.96 0.93 -19.92
N ASN A 58 -6.66 1.86 -19.01
CA ASN A 58 -7.46 2.15 -17.81
C ASN A 58 -8.14 3.52 -17.89
N GLY A 59 -8.45 4.00 -19.08
CA GLY A 59 -9.08 5.29 -19.29
C GLY A 59 -9.33 5.60 -20.75
N ARG A 60 -9.92 6.77 -21.00
CA ARG A 60 -10.18 7.31 -22.33
C ARG A 60 -9.29 8.53 -22.58
N HIS A 61 -8.62 8.56 -23.72
CA HIS A 61 -7.84 9.73 -24.12
C HIS A 61 -8.77 10.85 -24.60
N THR A 62 -8.47 12.08 -24.17
CA THR A 62 -9.18 13.30 -24.56
C THR A 62 -8.17 14.37 -24.97
N GLN A 63 -8.64 15.52 -25.46
CA GLN A 63 -7.75 16.62 -25.87
C GLN A 63 -6.91 17.18 -24.71
N SER A 64 -7.37 17.03 -23.46
CA SER A 64 -6.67 17.47 -22.25
C SER A 64 -5.85 16.36 -21.57
N GLY A 65 -5.69 15.20 -22.20
CA GLY A 65 -5.02 14.03 -21.63
C GLY A 65 -6.00 12.89 -21.27
N CYS A 66 -5.59 12.01 -20.37
CA CYS A 66 -6.36 10.83 -19.99
C CYS A 66 -7.43 11.15 -18.94
N ILE A 67 -8.67 10.69 -19.19
CA ILE A 67 -9.70 10.55 -18.17
C ILE A 67 -9.69 9.11 -17.70
N CYS A 68 -9.28 8.89 -16.45
CA CYS A 68 -9.11 7.55 -15.89
C CYS A 68 -10.43 6.91 -15.46
N SER A 69 -10.50 5.60 -15.65
CA SER A 69 -11.55 4.76 -15.08
C SER A 69 -11.45 4.74 -13.56
N LYS A 70 -12.55 4.37 -12.89
CA LYS A 70 -12.59 4.21 -11.43
C LYS A 70 -11.45 3.30 -10.96
N TYR A 71 -10.80 3.67 -9.86
CA TYR A 71 -9.65 2.98 -9.25
C TYR A 71 -8.32 3.10 -10.00
N PHE A 72 -8.20 4.06 -10.93
CA PHE A 72 -6.95 4.37 -11.61
C PHE A 72 -6.67 5.87 -11.61
N ILE A 73 -5.40 6.24 -11.40
CA ILE A 73 -4.96 7.64 -11.36
C ILE A 73 -3.61 7.81 -12.08
N GLY A 74 -3.20 9.07 -12.22
CA GLY A 74 -1.97 9.49 -12.89
C GLY A 74 -2.22 9.91 -14.34
N ASP A 75 -1.23 10.58 -14.94
CA ASP A 75 -1.36 11.20 -16.27
C ASP A 75 -1.70 10.21 -17.39
N ARG A 76 -1.41 8.93 -17.19
CA ARG A 76 -1.70 7.82 -18.10
C ARG A 76 -2.53 6.72 -17.44
N CYS A 77 -3.20 7.00 -16.32
CA CYS A 77 -3.99 6.01 -15.57
C CYS A 77 -3.18 4.76 -15.19
N GLN A 78 -1.89 4.95 -14.91
CA GLN A 78 -0.92 3.88 -14.69
C GLN A 78 -0.91 3.39 -13.24
N TYR A 79 -1.42 4.17 -12.29
CA TYR A 79 -1.43 3.82 -10.88
C TYR A 79 -2.79 3.31 -10.47
N ARG A 80 -2.82 2.15 -9.81
CA ARG A 80 -4.04 1.60 -9.24
C ARG A 80 -4.33 2.27 -7.90
N THR A 81 -5.60 2.39 -7.56
CA THR A 81 -6.06 2.76 -6.22
C THR A 81 -7.07 1.73 -5.71
N ASP A 82 -7.21 1.61 -4.39
CA ASP A 82 -8.27 0.79 -3.80
C ASP A 82 -9.58 1.58 -3.64
N CYS A 83 -9.49 2.91 -3.58
CA CYS A 83 -10.62 3.83 -3.44
C CYS A 83 -10.40 5.10 -4.27
N GLU A 84 -11.49 5.75 -4.65
CA GLU A 84 -11.50 7.10 -5.24
C GLU A 84 -11.76 8.15 -4.17
N ASP A 85 -12.78 7.90 -3.35
CA ASP A 85 -13.23 8.71 -2.21
C ASP A 85 -13.71 7.83 -1.03
N ASN A 86 -14.12 8.47 0.07
CA ASN A 86 -14.52 7.77 1.30
C ASN A 86 -15.75 6.84 1.12
N SER A 87 -16.60 7.07 0.12
CA SER A 87 -17.78 6.22 -0.10
C SER A 87 -17.41 4.81 -0.55
N ASP A 88 -16.22 4.63 -1.12
CA ASP A 88 -15.68 3.32 -1.47
C ASP A 88 -15.21 2.51 -0.26
N CYS A 89 -15.02 3.16 0.89
CA CYS A 89 -14.38 2.57 2.07
C CYS A 89 -15.37 2.22 3.19
N LEU A 90 -16.68 2.15 2.91
CA LEU A 90 -17.75 1.81 3.86
C LEU A 90 -17.51 2.35 5.29
N ASN A 91 -16.91 1.54 6.16
CA ASN A 91 -16.53 1.87 7.54
C ASN A 91 -15.06 2.29 7.59
N GLY A 92 -14.71 3.40 6.93
CA GLY A 92 -13.33 3.84 6.82
C GLY A 92 -13.15 5.06 5.95
N GLN A 93 -11.89 5.40 5.67
CA GLN A 93 -11.51 6.60 4.93
C GLN A 93 -10.57 6.27 3.78
N CYS A 94 -10.76 6.93 2.65
CA CYS A 94 -9.86 6.81 1.51
C CYS A 94 -8.67 7.75 1.69
N VAL A 95 -7.49 7.19 1.92
CA VAL A 95 -6.27 7.95 2.22
C VAL A 95 -5.26 7.75 1.11
N THR A 96 -4.66 8.86 0.68
CA THR A 96 -3.56 8.84 -0.30
C THR A 96 -2.25 8.55 0.42
N ASP A 97 -1.52 7.52 -0.02
CA ASP A 97 -0.17 7.24 0.48
C ASP A 97 0.82 8.09 -0.32
N SER A 98 1.62 8.92 0.36
CA SER A 98 2.63 9.76 -0.28
C SER A 98 3.88 8.99 -0.67
N ARG A 99 3.97 7.68 -0.35
CA ARG A 99 5.12 6.85 -0.68
C ARG A 99 4.96 6.25 -2.08
N PRO A 100 6.06 6.14 -2.85
CA PRO A 100 6.05 5.48 -4.14
C PRO A 100 5.73 3.98 -3.96
N GLY A 101 4.50 3.60 -4.26
CA GLY A 101 4.03 2.22 -4.30
C GLY A 101 3.16 1.96 -5.54
N LEU A 102 2.90 0.69 -5.84
CA LEU A 102 2.03 0.27 -6.95
C LEU A 102 0.58 0.77 -6.78
N ILE A 103 0.13 0.88 -5.52
CA ILE A 103 -1.16 1.42 -5.14
C ILE A 103 -0.95 2.75 -4.42
N GLN A 104 -1.69 3.79 -4.83
CA GLN A 104 -1.47 5.17 -4.37
C GLN A 104 -2.54 5.67 -3.39
N LYS A 105 -3.73 5.05 -3.36
CA LYS A 105 -4.76 5.31 -2.33
C LYS A 105 -5.30 4.00 -1.78
N PHE A 106 -5.54 3.98 -0.48
CA PHE A 106 -6.01 2.82 0.26
C PHE A 106 -7.19 3.20 1.16
N CYS A 107 -8.10 2.26 1.39
CA CYS A 107 -9.05 2.37 2.49
C CYS A 107 -8.33 2.10 3.81
N TYR A 108 -8.39 3.08 4.70
CA TYR A 108 -8.01 2.93 6.10
C TYR A 108 -9.29 2.68 6.87
N CYS A 109 -9.46 1.44 7.31
CA CYS A 109 -10.66 1.01 7.98
C CYS A 109 -10.75 1.58 9.39
N ASP A 110 -11.97 1.95 9.75
CA ASP A 110 -12.33 2.23 11.11
C ASP A 110 -12.09 1.00 11.97
N PHE A 111 -11.94 1.25 13.26
CA PHE A 111 -11.70 0.21 14.22
C PHE A 111 -12.76 -0.91 14.13
N SER A 112 -12.30 -2.16 14.27
CA SER A 112 -13.08 -3.40 14.12
C SER A 112 -13.50 -3.78 12.69
N PHE A 113 -13.16 -2.99 11.68
CA PHE A 113 -13.43 -3.29 10.27
C PHE A 113 -12.15 -3.65 9.50
N PHE A 114 -12.30 -4.56 8.54
CA PHE A 114 -11.25 -5.12 7.71
C PHE A 114 -11.76 -5.37 6.29
N GLY A 115 -10.87 -5.83 5.41
CA GLY A 115 -11.17 -6.03 4.00
C GLY A 115 -10.72 -4.84 3.16
N LYS A 116 -10.81 -4.99 1.85
CA LYS A 116 -10.30 -3.97 0.92
C LYS A 116 -11.08 -2.67 1.04
N ASN A 117 -12.40 -2.78 1.29
CA ASN A 117 -13.35 -1.69 1.35
C ASN A 117 -13.96 -1.55 2.76
N CYS A 118 -13.33 -2.14 3.78
CA CYS A 118 -13.80 -2.12 5.17
C CYS A 118 -15.19 -2.77 5.37
N GLU A 119 -15.45 -3.81 4.56
CA GLU A 119 -16.71 -4.54 4.52
C GLU A 119 -16.83 -5.64 5.58
N ILE A 120 -15.71 -6.08 6.15
CA ILE A 120 -15.67 -7.19 7.11
C ILE A 120 -15.64 -6.61 8.52
N GLN A 121 -16.71 -6.81 9.28
CA GLN A 121 -16.73 -6.49 10.70
C GLN A 121 -16.19 -7.67 11.53
N SER A 122 -15.22 -7.40 12.39
CA SER A 122 -14.79 -8.36 13.40
C SER A 122 -15.81 -8.44 14.54
N ASN A 123 -16.09 -9.67 14.98
CA ASN A 123 -16.95 -9.94 16.14
C ASN A 123 -16.18 -9.73 17.46
N ILE A 124 -15.52 -8.59 17.64
CA ILE A 124 -14.88 -8.25 18.92
C ILE A 124 -15.99 -7.86 19.89
N GLN A 125 -16.60 -8.87 20.53
CA GLN A 125 -17.67 -8.69 21.51
C GLN A 125 -17.14 -8.18 22.87
N ASN A 126 -15.82 -8.17 23.09
CA ASN A 126 -15.20 -7.77 24.35
C ASN A 126 -14.45 -6.43 24.21
N LEU A 127 -15.14 -5.33 24.52
CA LEU A 127 -14.58 -3.97 24.64
C LEU A 127 -13.57 -3.79 25.79
N ASN A 128 -13.33 -4.84 26.59
CA ASN A 128 -12.35 -4.90 27.69
C ASN A 128 -11.16 -5.82 27.36
N ASP A 129 -10.89 -6.07 26.08
CA ASP A 129 -9.76 -6.89 25.67
C ASP A 129 -8.47 -6.05 25.80
N GLU A 130 -7.69 -6.35 26.84
CA GLU A 130 -6.43 -5.68 27.20
C GLU A 130 -5.31 -5.91 26.18
N CYS A 131 -5.54 -6.79 25.19
CA CYS A 131 -4.57 -7.11 24.15
C CYS A 131 -4.47 -6.04 23.07
N PHE A 132 -5.53 -5.28 22.89
CA PHE A 132 -5.62 -4.24 21.89
C PHE A 132 -6.31 -3.06 22.56
N ASN A 133 -5.65 -1.92 22.67
CA ASN A 133 -6.18 -0.82 23.48
C ASN A 133 -7.35 -0.13 22.78
N TYR A 134 -8.58 -0.58 23.10
CA TYR A 134 -9.79 -0.17 22.41
C TYR A 134 -10.45 1.11 22.93
N LYS A 135 -9.95 1.72 24.02
CA LYS A 135 -10.73 2.78 24.72
C LYS A 135 -10.00 4.09 24.96
N ASN A 136 -8.68 4.09 25.02
CA ASN A 136 -7.92 5.32 25.30
C ASN A 136 -6.78 5.42 24.29
N LEU A 137 -6.70 6.57 23.61
CA LEU A 137 -5.50 6.97 22.87
C LEU A 137 -4.31 6.78 23.80
N VAL A 138 -3.44 5.84 23.45
CA VAL A 138 -2.33 5.40 24.29
C VAL A 138 -1.51 6.62 24.67
N ASP A 139 -1.47 6.93 25.97
CA ASP A 139 -0.50 7.84 26.54
C ASP A 139 0.89 7.38 26.05
N ARG A 140 1.64 8.26 25.37
CA ARG A 140 2.93 7.91 24.73
C ARG A 140 3.95 7.33 25.71
N ASN A 141 3.72 7.52 27.01
CA ASN A 141 4.57 7.01 28.09
C ASN A 141 4.10 5.67 28.68
N SER A 142 3.01 5.08 28.18
CA SER A 142 2.51 3.79 28.65
C SER A 142 3.45 2.66 28.27
N VAL A 143 4.04 2.04 29.30
CA VAL A 143 4.97 0.89 29.19
C VAL A 143 4.28 -0.36 28.61
N MET A 144 2.94 -0.39 28.60
CA MET A 144 2.11 -1.53 28.18
C MET A 144 2.01 -1.71 26.65
N PHE A 145 2.30 -0.68 25.84
CA PHE A 145 2.09 -0.71 24.38
C PHE A 145 3.33 -0.22 23.62
N LYS A 146 4.49 -0.80 23.95
CA LYS A 146 5.83 -0.37 23.46
C LYS A 146 6.02 -0.45 21.93
N ALA A 147 5.17 -1.17 21.21
CA ALA A 147 5.25 -1.30 19.76
C ALA A 147 3.87 -1.00 19.11
N TYR A 148 3.86 -0.05 18.18
CA TYR A 148 2.72 0.34 17.34
C TYR A 148 1.47 0.93 18.03
N GLY A 149 1.45 1.06 19.37
CA GLY A 149 0.36 1.73 20.10
C GLY A 149 -1.02 1.08 19.97
N ILE A 150 -1.10 -0.09 19.34
CA ILE A 150 -2.36 -0.78 19.00
C ILE A 150 -2.39 -2.18 19.63
N PHE A 151 -1.25 -2.71 20.08
CA PHE A 151 -1.13 -4.10 20.56
C PHE A 151 -0.30 -4.19 21.85
N ASN A 152 -0.82 -4.93 22.83
CA ASN A 152 -0.09 -5.33 24.03
C ASN A 152 0.77 -6.57 23.70
N PRO A 153 2.11 -6.47 23.75
CA PRO A 153 2.98 -7.59 23.40
C PRO A 153 2.80 -8.82 24.28
N ASP A 154 2.35 -8.67 25.52
CA ASP A 154 2.11 -9.78 26.46
C ASP A 154 0.93 -10.68 26.03
N CYS A 155 0.13 -10.23 25.05
CA CYS A 155 -0.97 -11.00 24.51
C CYS A 155 -0.59 -11.93 23.35
N TYR A 156 0.58 -11.77 22.74
CA TYR A 156 1.04 -12.68 21.69
C TYR A 156 1.10 -14.12 22.18
N ASP A 157 1.52 -14.32 23.44
CA ASP A 157 1.62 -15.65 24.06
C ASP A 157 0.27 -16.18 24.57
N GLN A 158 -0.76 -15.33 24.69
CA GLN A 158 -2.07 -15.67 25.28
C GLN A 158 -3.16 -15.93 24.23
N ARG A 159 -3.03 -15.35 23.04
CA ARG A 159 -3.98 -15.50 21.92
C ARG A 159 -3.67 -16.78 21.13
N LYS A 160 -4.27 -17.90 21.57
CA LYS A 160 -4.18 -19.22 20.89
C LYS A 160 -4.88 -19.27 19.52
N ASP A 161 -5.60 -18.22 19.15
CA ASP A 161 -6.27 -18.02 17.87
C ASP A 161 -5.33 -17.48 16.78
N LEU A 162 -4.18 -16.93 17.17
CA LEU A 162 -3.10 -16.60 16.25
C LEU A 162 -2.06 -17.72 16.30
N ASN A 163 -1.74 -18.27 15.14
CA ASN A 163 -0.67 -19.26 14.99
C ASN A 163 0.57 -18.61 14.35
N HIS A 164 1.68 -19.34 14.32
CA HIS A 164 2.96 -18.84 13.79
C HIS A 164 2.97 -18.58 12.28
N GLU A 165 1.92 -19.00 11.56
CA GLU A 165 1.73 -18.72 10.14
C GLU A 165 0.87 -17.47 9.90
N ASP A 166 0.23 -16.92 10.95
CA ASP A 166 -0.58 -15.72 10.83
C ASP A 166 0.29 -14.45 10.76
N PHE A 167 0.14 -13.70 9.67
CA PHE A 167 0.89 -12.47 9.44
C PHE A 167 0.14 -11.26 10.02
N VAL A 168 0.57 -10.76 11.18
CA VAL A 168 0.01 -9.55 11.80
C VAL A 168 0.74 -8.32 11.25
N TYR A 169 0.10 -7.60 10.33
CA TYR A 169 0.61 -6.33 9.81
C TYR A 169 0.21 -5.17 10.72
N SER A 170 1.18 -4.38 11.17
CA SER A 170 0.94 -3.05 11.74
C SER A 170 1.75 -2.01 10.97
N ARG A 171 1.12 -0.87 10.65
CA ARG A 171 1.75 0.24 9.94
C ARG A 171 1.76 1.45 10.86
N LEU A 172 2.94 1.97 11.17
CA LEU A 172 3.08 3.24 11.89
C LEU A 172 2.47 4.36 11.05
N ILE A 173 1.35 4.92 11.51
CA ILE A 173 0.86 6.21 11.02
C ILE A 173 1.60 7.28 11.84
N GLY A 174 2.69 7.80 11.27
CA GLY A 174 3.36 8.97 11.82
C GLY A 174 2.42 10.17 11.71
N VAL A 175 1.97 10.69 12.84
CA VAL A 175 1.30 11.99 12.91
C VAL A 175 2.37 13.07 12.81
N SER A 176 2.15 14.03 11.91
CA SER A 176 2.95 15.25 11.71
C SER A 176 3.16 16.03 13.00
#